data_AF-A0AAU6C599-F1
#
_entry.id   AF-A0AAU6C599-F1
#
_cell.length_a   1.000
_cell.length_b   1.000
_cell.length_c   1.000
_cell.angle_alpha   90.00
_cell.angle_beta   90.00
_cell.angle_gamma   90.00
#
_symmetry.space_group_name_H-M   'P 1'
#
loop_
_entity.id
_entity.type
_entity.pdbx_description
1 polymer ?
#
loop_
_entity_poly.entity_id
_entity_poly.type
_entity_poly.pdbx_seq_one_letter_code
_entity_poly.pdbx_strand_id
1 'polypeptide(L)'
;MADTEIPREFLDGYTRILATVTTTGRRLTREELLSQRALGARAAVAGYGWRVLVREHLAAERITFPAAAAPDTVLAAAAQAFDAFAEGYEREQRLVVRREEAARRAFIEDLLHSPGDLGHLAERAERFGLRMSRSYAVAVAEGPDLHEAADPRPRAVESDLFARFERRRVLFTTHQGRMVCIAPGDQDDVLAYFAARAHAAADGARAVISRPRPGLGGIVHSYEEALSALDVAQRIGIAEPLLRASDMLVYTVVLRDRQALVDLVHATFGPLLQARGGARPYIDTLAAYFGTGCVAAETARRLSLSVRALTYRLGRIHTLTGFSPVDPQHRYTLQTATLGARLLGWPAPEPAPATG
;
A
#
# COMPACT_ATOMS: atom_id res chain seq x y z
N MET A 1 -17.32 23.81 19.00
CA MET A 1 -15.95 23.74 19.54
C MET A 1 -16.04 24.28 20.94
N ALA A 2 -16.06 23.39 21.94
CA ALA A 2 -16.09 23.80 23.33
C ALA A 2 -14.76 24.50 23.66
N ASP A 3 -14.85 25.65 24.30
CA ASP A 3 -13.73 26.31 24.97
C ASP A 3 -13.30 25.37 26.10
N THR A 4 -12.39 24.44 25.79
CA THR A 4 -11.79 23.60 26.82
C THR A 4 -10.80 24.49 27.56
N GLU A 5 -11.27 25.15 28.62
CA GLU A 5 -10.40 25.68 29.69
C GLU A 5 -9.38 24.59 29.99
N ILE A 6 -8.09 24.88 29.77
CA ILE A 6 -7.04 23.94 30.19
C ILE A 6 -7.19 23.82 31.71
N PRO A 7 -7.29 22.61 32.28
CA PRO A 7 -7.33 22.48 33.72
C PRO A 7 -6.04 23.10 34.29
N ARG A 8 -6.19 23.96 35.30
CA ARG A 8 -5.08 24.66 35.98
C ARG A 8 -3.92 23.73 36.38
N GLU A 9 -4.18 22.43 36.45
CA GLU A 9 -3.22 21.35 36.64
C GLU A 9 -2.01 21.38 35.69
N PHE A 10 -2.14 21.94 34.47
CA PHE A 10 -1.01 22.08 33.53
C PHE A 10 -0.24 23.39 33.66
N LEU A 11 -0.63 24.23 34.62
CA LEU A 11 0.10 25.40 35.10
C LEU A 11 0.66 25.17 36.52
N ASP A 12 0.46 23.96 37.08
CA ASP A 12 0.85 23.64 38.44
C ASP A 12 2.35 23.78 38.65
N GLY A 13 2.71 24.54 39.68
CA GLY A 13 4.09 24.81 40.05
C GLY A 13 4.81 25.81 39.13
N TYR A 14 4.32 26.06 37.91
CA TYR A 14 4.93 27.01 36.97
C TYR A 14 4.98 28.43 37.53
N THR A 15 3.84 28.97 37.98
CA THR A 15 3.75 30.32 38.58
C THR A 15 4.59 30.46 39.85
N ARG A 16 4.64 29.41 40.68
CA ARG A 16 5.46 29.36 41.92
C ARG A 16 6.96 29.34 41.62
N ILE A 17 7.40 28.54 40.65
CA ILE A 17 8.80 28.48 40.21
C ILE A 17 9.21 29.86 39.70
N LEU A 18 8.39 30.46 38.85
CA LEU A 18 8.64 31.79 38.30
C LEU A 18 8.70 32.87 39.38
N ALA A 19 7.77 32.90 40.34
CA ALA A 19 7.81 33.84 41.46
C ALA A 19 9.09 33.68 42.33
N THR A 20 9.51 32.44 42.57
CA THR A 20 10.72 32.15 43.37
C THR A 20 11.98 32.59 42.63
N VAL A 21 12.09 32.25 41.35
CA VAL A 21 13.25 32.55 40.50
C VAL A 21 13.39 34.05 40.25
N THR A 22 12.29 34.76 40.03
CA THR A 22 12.30 36.22 39.82
C THR A 22 12.65 36.99 41.09
N THR A 23 12.25 36.51 42.27
CA THR A 23 12.62 37.11 43.55
C THR A 23 14.10 36.87 43.91
N THR A 24 14.63 35.70 43.57
CA THR A 24 16.00 35.29 43.94
C THR A 24 17.06 35.57 42.88
N GLY A 25 16.66 35.85 41.63
CA GLY A 25 17.57 36.08 40.50
C GLY A 25 18.35 34.84 40.03
N ARG A 26 18.07 33.66 40.59
CA ARG A 26 18.75 32.40 40.22
C ARG A 26 18.25 31.85 38.88
N ARG A 27 18.81 30.72 38.42
CA ARG A 27 18.25 29.94 37.30
C ARG A 27 17.36 28.81 37.84
N LEU A 28 16.53 28.23 36.98
CA LEU A 28 15.74 27.04 37.34
C LEU A 28 16.67 25.88 37.71
N THR A 29 16.34 25.16 38.78
CA THR A 29 17.07 23.96 39.18
C THR A 29 16.78 22.81 38.20
N ARG A 30 17.62 21.77 38.24
CA ARG A 30 17.39 20.55 37.46
C ARG A 30 16.04 19.91 37.77
N GLU A 31 15.62 19.93 39.03
CA GLU A 31 14.34 19.36 39.47
C GLU A 31 13.15 20.18 38.95
N GLU A 32 13.25 21.52 38.98
CA GLU A 32 12.24 22.41 38.42
C GLU A 32 12.10 22.18 36.90
N LEU A 33 13.20 22.09 36.17
CA LEU A 33 13.18 21.75 34.73
C LEU A 33 12.58 20.36 34.47
N LEU A 34 12.88 19.35 35.30
CA LEU A 34 12.28 18.02 35.17
C LEU A 34 10.77 18.04 35.43
N SER A 35 10.30 18.82 36.40
CA SER A 35 8.86 18.98 36.67
C SER A 35 8.13 19.64 35.50
N GLN A 36 8.73 20.65 34.85
CA GLN A 36 8.16 21.28 33.66
C GLN A 36 8.11 20.31 32.46
N ARG A 37 9.17 19.52 32.24
CA ARG A 37 9.15 18.44 31.23
C ARG A 37 8.03 17.42 31.49
N ALA A 38 7.86 16.99 32.74
CA ALA A 38 6.81 16.04 33.11
C ALA A 38 5.41 16.64 32.92
N LEU A 39 5.24 17.94 33.17
CA LEU A 39 3.99 18.67 32.93
C LEU A 39 3.64 18.71 31.44
N GLY A 40 4.60 19.06 30.59
CA GLY A 40 4.45 19.05 29.13
C GLY A 40 4.14 17.66 28.59
N ALA A 41 4.82 16.63 29.11
CA ALA A 41 4.57 15.24 28.80
C ALA A 41 3.11 14.82 29.10
N ARG A 42 2.59 15.16 30.29
CA ARG A 42 1.19 14.88 30.65
C ARG A 42 0.20 15.63 29.76
N ALA A 43 0.50 16.88 29.42
CA ALA A 43 -0.35 17.69 28.55
C ALA A 43 -0.49 17.09 27.15
N ALA A 44 0.61 16.53 26.61
CA ALA A 44 0.59 15.79 25.34
C ALA A 44 -0.26 14.52 25.42
N VAL A 45 -0.10 13.72 26.49
CA VAL A 45 -0.90 12.49 26.70
C VAL A 45 -2.39 12.80 26.85
N ALA A 46 -2.75 13.91 27.49
CA ALA A 46 -4.13 14.37 27.64
C ALA A 46 -4.72 14.99 26.35
N GLY A 47 -3.92 15.14 25.29
CA GLY A 47 -4.39 15.57 23.97
C GLY A 47 -4.61 17.08 23.82
N TYR A 48 -4.07 17.91 24.72
CA TYR A 48 -4.19 19.36 24.60
C TYR A 48 -3.36 19.90 23.44
N GLY A 49 -3.93 20.80 22.65
CA GLY A 49 -3.25 21.44 21.54
C GLY A 49 -2.19 22.44 22.02
N TRP A 50 -1.00 22.40 21.44
CA TRP A 50 0.13 23.30 21.73
C TRP A 50 -0.28 24.78 21.80
N ARG A 51 -1.10 25.25 20.84
CA ARG A 51 -1.53 26.66 20.77
C ARG A 51 -2.36 27.10 21.99
N VAL A 52 -3.13 26.18 22.58
CA VAL A 52 -3.93 26.46 23.77
C VAL A 52 -3.00 26.52 24.98
N LEU A 53 -2.09 25.54 25.12
CA LEU A 53 -1.11 25.47 26.21
C LEU A 53 -0.23 26.73 26.28
N VAL A 54 0.28 27.20 25.14
CA VAL A 54 1.08 28.44 25.08
C VAL A 54 0.28 29.65 25.52
N ARG A 55 -0.98 29.77 25.08
CA ARG A 55 -1.86 30.90 25.43
C ARG A 55 -2.08 30.98 26.94
N GLU A 56 -2.33 29.84 27.59
CA GLU A 56 -2.62 29.79 29.01
C GLU A 56 -1.40 30.08 29.88
N HIS A 57 -0.21 29.60 29.49
CA HIS A 57 1.00 29.96 30.21
C HIS A 57 1.29 31.46 30.10
N LEU A 58 1.13 32.07 28.91
CA LEU A 58 1.27 33.53 28.72
C LEU A 58 0.21 34.32 29.52
N ALA A 59 -1.00 33.79 29.67
CA ALA A 59 -2.03 34.41 30.49
C ALA A 59 -1.67 34.36 31.99
N ALA A 60 -1.15 33.23 32.46
CA ALA A 60 -0.71 33.03 33.84
C ALA A 60 0.47 33.95 34.21
N GLU A 61 1.39 34.14 33.28
CA GLU A 61 2.50 35.09 33.38
C GLU A 61 2.00 36.52 33.65
N ARG A 62 1.03 37.01 32.87
CA ARG A 62 0.50 38.38 33.01
C ARG A 62 -0.12 38.67 34.39
N ILE A 63 -0.57 37.65 35.11
CA ILE A 63 -1.27 37.80 36.40
C ILE A 63 -0.31 37.69 37.58
N THR A 64 0.77 36.91 37.46
CA THR A 64 1.55 36.46 38.62
C THR A 64 2.79 37.33 38.89
N PHE A 65 3.25 38.13 37.93
CA PHE A 65 4.55 38.80 38.07
C PHE A 65 4.52 40.09 38.89
N PRO A 66 5.43 40.24 39.88
CA PRO A 66 5.55 41.47 40.65
C PRO A 66 6.15 42.59 39.79
N ALA A 67 5.56 43.79 39.84
CA ALA A 67 6.02 44.97 39.09
C ALA A 67 7.47 45.40 39.39
N ALA A 68 8.06 44.88 40.48
CA ALA A 68 9.41 45.19 40.94
C ALA A 68 10.51 44.28 40.34
N ALA A 69 10.16 43.19 39.63
CA ALA A 69 11.15 42.30 39.03
C ALA A 69 11.72 42.88 37.72
N ALA A 70 13.02 42.68 37.48
CA ALA A 70 13.64 43.07 36.21
C ALA A 70 13.03 42.25 35.05
N PRO A 71 12.54 42.89 33.98
CA PRO A 71 11.89 42.22 32.85
C PRO A 71 12.75 41.10 32.24
N ASP A 72 14.06 41.31 32.14
CA ASP A 72 14.98 40.33 31.56
C ASP A 72 15.10 39.05 32.41
N THR A 73 15.06 39.18 33.75
CA THR A 73 15.09 38.03 34.66
C THR A 73 13.80 37.21 34.56
N VAL A 74 12.67 37.90 34.46
CA VAL A 74 11.36 37.28 34.26
C VAL A 74 11.33 36.51 32.94
N LEU A 75 11.74 37.16 31.84
CA LEU A 75 11.74 36.56 30.51
C LEU A 75 12.71 35.37 30.42
N ALA A 76 13.89 35.46 31.04
CA ALA A 76 14.86 34.37 31.06
C ALA A 76 14.38 33.14 31.86
N ALA A 77 13.65 33.37 32.97
CA ALA A 77 13.06 32.30 33.76
C ALA A 77 11.87 31.63 33.04
N ALA A 78 11.01 32.46 32.44
CA ALA A 78 9.92 32.03 31.57
C ALA A 78 10.43 31.15 30.43
N ALA A 79 11.43 31.62 29.69
CA ALA A 79 12.04 30.87 28.58
C ALA A 79 12.55 29.49 29.03
N GLN A 80 13.28 29.41 30.15
CA GLN A 80 13.77 28.13 30.69
C GLN A 80 12.64 27.16 31.05
N ALA A 81 11.57 27.66 31.67
CA ALA A 81 10.41 26.85 32.04
C ALA A 81 9.66 26.36 30.79
N PHE A 82 9.43 27.25 29.83
CA PHE A 82 8.75 26.93 28.58
C PHE A 82 9.53 25.98 27.70
N ASP A 83 10.84 26.14 27.55
CA ASP A 83 11.68 25.22 26.77
C ASP A 83 11.63 23.81 27.35
N ALA A 84 11.70 23.68 28.69
CA ALA A 84 11.57 22.41 29.37
C ALA A 84 10.17 21.80 29.17
N PHE A 85 9.11 22.61 29.27
CA PHE A 85 7.74 22.17 29.00
C PHE A 85 7.58 21.69 27.54
N ALA A 86 8.07 22.47 26.57
CA ALA A 86 8.05 22.17 25.15
C ALA A 86 8.79 20.86 24.84
N GLU A 87 9.98 20.67 25.40
CA GLU A 87 10.78 19.46 25.23
C GLU A 87 10.02 18.21 25.69
N GLY A 88 9.37 18.28 26.87
CA GLY A 88 8.54 17.20 27.38
C GLY A 88 7.31 16.91 26.51
N TYR A 89 6.61 17.97 26.11
CA TYR A 89 5.44 17.89 25.24
C TYR A 89 5.78 17.28 23.87
N GLU A 90 6.79 17.81 23.18
CA GLU A 90 7.20 17.33 21.86
C GLU A 90 7.64 15.87 21.89
N ARG A 91 8.41 15.48 22.91
CA ARG A 91 8.88 14.10 23.05
C ARG A 91 7.72 13.13 23.19
N GLU A 92 6.79 13.40 24.11
CA GLU A 92 5.62 12.53 24.28
C GLU A 92 4.69 12.57 23.07
N GLN A 93 4.48 13.74 22.46
CA GLN A 93 3.68 13.85 21.25
C GLN A 93 4.24 12.99 20.10
N ARG A 94 5.57 12.99 19.91
CA ARG A 94 6.24 12.12 18.93
C ARG A 94 6.04 10.64 19.28
N LEU A 95 6.08 10.27 20.57
CA LEU A 95 5.83 8.88 21.00
C LEU A 95 4.39 8.46 20.77
N VAL A 96 3.40 9.32 21.05
CA VAL A 96 1.98 9.06 20.79
C VAL A 96 1.74 8.83 19.30
N VAL A 97 2.24 9.71 18.43
CA VAL A 97 2.12 9.57 16.98
C VAL A 97 2.75 8.26 16.50
N ARG A 98 3.97 7.93 16.95
CA ARG A 98 4.64 6.68 16.59
C ARG A 98 3.88 5.44 17.05
N ARG A 99 3.31 5.47 18.26
CA ARG A 99 2.47 4.37 18.78
C ARG A 99 1.19 4.20 17.96
N GLU A 100 0.56 5.31 17.57
CA GLU A 100 -0.64 5.27 16.73
C GLU A 100 -0.33 4.72 15.34
N GLU A 101 0.75 5.17 14.70
CA GLU A 101 1.22 4.62 13.42
C GLU A 101 1.58 3.13 13.52
N ALA A 102 2.29 2.73 14.58
CA ALA A 102 2.62 1.33 14.82
C ALA A 102 1.36 0.46 15.02
N ALA A 103 0.39 0.95 15.79
CA ALA A 103 -0.89 0.26 16.00
C ALA A 103 -1.71 0.15 14.70
N ARG A 104 -1.67 1.17 13.85
CA ARG A 104 -2.29 1.16 12.52
C ARG A 104 -1.62 0.14 11.60
N ARG A 105 -0.28 0.14 11.52
CA ARG A 105 0.47 -0.85 10.71
C ARG A 105 0.20 -2.27 11.20
N ALA A 106 0.26 -2.51 12.51
CA ALA A 106 -0.06 -3.81 13.10
C ALA A 106 -1.49 -4.25 12.78
N PHE A 107 -2.48 -3.34 12.84
CA PHE A 107 -3.85 -3.65 12.45
C PHE A 107 -3.99 -4.07 10.98
N ILE A 108 -3.33 -3.37 10.06
CA ILE A 108 -3.37 -3.75 8.64
C ILE A 108 -2.68 -5.10 8.46
N GLU A 109 -1.57 -5.33 9.15
CA GLU A 109 -0.85 -6.60 9.09
C GLU A 109 -1.70 -7.78 9.59
N ASP A 110 -2.36 -7.61 10.74
CA ASP A 110 -3.29 -8.59 11.31
C ASP A 110 -4.46 -8.87 10.34
N LEU A 111 -5.00 -7.80 9.72
CA LEU A 111 -6.09 -7.89 8.74
C LEU A 111 -5.69 -8.67 7.49
N LEU A 112 -4.47 -8.47 6.97
CA LEU A 112 -3.99 -9.13 5.75
C LEU A 112 -3.49 -10.56 6.00
N HIS A 113 -3.03 -10.89 7.21
CA HIS A 113 -2.51 -12.23 7.55
C HIS A 113 -3.56 -13.22 8.06
N SER A 114 -4.55 -12.75 8.82
CA SER A 114 -5.39 -13.64 9.63
C SER A 114 -6.89 -13.35 9.47
N PRO A 115 -7.52 -13.82 8.38
CA PRO A 115 -8.97 -13.63 8.16
C PRO A 115 -9.87 -14.37 9.17
N GLY A 116 -9.31 -15.16 10.09
CA GLY A 116 -10.06 -15.97 11.05
C GLY A 116 -10.58 -15.22 12.29
N ASP A 117 -10.02 -14.05 12.62
CA ASP A 117 -10.38 -13.28 13.83
C ASP A 117 -10.96 -11.89 13.51
N LEU A 118 -11.93 -11.86 12.60
CA LEU A 118 -12.60 -10.62 12.21
C LEU A 118 -13.38 -9.98 13.36
N GLY A 119 -13.73 -10.74 14.40
CA GLY A 119 -14.41 -10.25 15.60
C GLY A 119 -13.55 -9.27 16.39
N HIS A 120 -12.32 -9.67 16.77
CA HIS A 120 -11.40 -8.77 17.46
C HIS A 120 -10.88 -7.63 16.58
N LEU A 121 -10.81 -7.84 15.26
CA LEU A 121 -10.44 -6.77 14.32
C LEU A 121 -11.54 -5.72 14.16
N ALA A 122 -12.82 -6.07 14.30
CA ALA A 122 -13.94 -5.14 14.14
C ALA A 122 -13.91 -3.99 15.16
N GLU A 123 -13.58 -4.27 16.43
CA GLU A 123 -13.47 -3.25 17.48
C GLU A 123 -12.35 -2.24 17.17
N ARG A 124 -11.25 -2.71 16.58
CA ARG A 124 -10.10 -1.87 16.18
C ARG A 124 -10.36 -1.12 14.86
N ALA A 125 -11.17 -1.69 13.97
CA ALA A 125 -11.42 -1.16 12.64
C ALA A 125 -12.07 0.23 12.66
N GLU A 126 -13.05 0.45 13.55
CA GLU A 126 -13.72 1.75 13.67
C GLU A 126 -12.75 2.88 14.08
N ARG A 127 -11.79 2.58 14.96
CA ARG A 127 -10.73 3.52 15.37
C ARG A 127 -9.91 4.01 14.18
N PHE A 128 -9.71 3.16 13.17
CA PHE A 128 -8.99 3.50 11.95
C PHE A 128 -9.90 3.95 10.80
N GLY A 129 -11.19 4.17 11.06
CA GLY A 129 -12.18 4.68 10.12
C GLY A 129 -12.75 3.66 9.14
N LEU A 130 -12.51 2.37 9.38
CA LEU A 130 -13.13 1.29 8.63
C LEU A 130 -14.50 0.94 9.25
N ARG A 131 -15.53 0.80 8.40
CA ARG A 131 -16.91 0.50 8.79
C ARG A 131 -17.39 -0.75 8.09
N MET A 132 -17.99 -1.68 8.83
CA MET A 132 -18.48 -2.95 8.28
C MET A 132 -19.58 -2.77 7.22
N SER A 133 -20.35 -1.68 7.28
CA SER A 133 -21.43 -1.35 6.33
C SER A 133 -20.95 -0.81 4.99
N ARG A 134 -19.65 -0.53 4.83
CA ARG A 134 -19.07 0.00 3.60
C ARG A 134 -18.36 -1.09 2.80
N SER A 135 -18.25 -0.84 1.51
CA SER A 135 -17.34 -1.59 0.65
C SER A 135 -15.99 -0.92 0.59
N TYR A 136 -14.94 -1.73 0.47
CA TYR A 136 -13.55 -1.30 0.35
C TYR A 136 -12.92 -1.94 -0.87
N ALA A 137 -12.04 -1.19 -1.52
CA ALA A 137 -11.18 -1.69 -2.58
C ALA A 137 -9.71 -1.54 -2.12
N VAL A 138 -8.86 -2.39 -2.69
CA VAL A 138 -7.44 -2.47 -2.36
C VAL A 138 -6.64 -2.27 -3.63
N ALA A 139 -5.65 -1.39 -3.57
CA ALA A 139 -4.62 -1.28 -4.59
C ALA A 139 -3.32 -1.86 -4.07
N VAL A 140 -2.69 -2.72 -4.86
CA VAL A 140 -1.38 -3.31 -4.55
C VAL A 140 -0.39 -2.92 -5.62
N ALA A 141 0.76 -2.38 -5.22
CA ALA A 141 1.85 -2.04 -6.13
C ALA A 141 3.10 -2.90 -5.84
N GLU A 142 3.67 -3.45 -6.90
CA GLU A 142 4.84 -4.33 -6.89
C GLU A 142 5.89 -3.81 -7.90
N GLY A 143 7.17 -3.89 -7.52
CA GLY A 143 8.28 -3.36 -8.29
C GLY A 143 9.60 -4.00 -7.89
N PRO A 144 10.62 -3.99 -8.78
CA PRO A 144 11.85 -4.77 -8.63
C PRO A 144 12.61 -4.51 -7.32
N ASP A 145 12.55 -3.29 -6.79
CA ASP A 145 13.37 -2.88 -5.64
C ASP A 145 12.54 -2.56 -4.37
N LEU A 146 11.22 -2.78 -4.37
CA LEU A 146 10.36 -2.40 -3.23
C LEU A 146 10.51 -3.29 -1.98
N HIS A 147 11.42 -4.26 -2.01
CA HIS A 147 11.58 -5.31 -1.00
C HIS A 147 12.52 -4.92 0.16
N GLU A 148 13.21 -3.79 0.09
CA GLU A 148 14.12 -3.34 1.14
C GLU A 148 13.36 -2.64 2.29
N ALA A 149 13.48 -3.17 3.52
CA ALA A 149 12.79 -2.64 4.70
C ALA A 149 13.14 -1.18 5.06
N ALA A 150 14.22 -0.63 4.49
CA ALA A 150 14.69 0.74 4.70
C ALA A 150 14.40 1.68 3.51
N ASP A 151 13.66 1.22 2.50
CA ASP A 151 13.35 1.99 1.31
C ASP A 151 12.60 3.30 1.64
N PRO A 152 13.10 4.49 1.22
CA PRO A 152 12.41 5.75 1.44
C PRO A 152 11.15 5.92 0.57
N ARG A 153 11.00 5.16 -0.53
CA ARG A 153 9.92 5.36 -1.51
C ARG A 153 8.51 5.14 -0.94
N PRO A 154 8.21 4.07 -0.18
CA PRO A 154 6.89 3.92 0.45
C PRO A 154 6.51 5.11 1.34
N ARG A 155 7.46 5.68 2.09
CA ARG A 155 7.22 6.86 2.94
C ARG A 155 6.90 8.12 2.13
N ALA A 156 7.55 8.29 0.98
CA ALA A 156 7.25 9.39 0.06
C ALA A 156 5.84 9.25 -0.52
N VAL A 157 5.48 8.05 -1.00
CA VAL A 157 4.13 7.75 -1.51
C VAL A 157 3.07 7.95 -0.42
N GLU A 158 3.32 7.48 0.80
CA GLU A 158 2.43 7.67 1.96
C GLU A 158 2.23 9.16 2.28
N SER A 159 3.31 9.94 2.27
CA SER A 159 3.26 11.38 2.54
C SER A 159 2.45 12.13 1.49
N ASP A 160 2.65 11.82 0.20
CA ASP A 160 1.90 12.43 -0.90
C ASP A 160 0.41 12.05 -0.86
N LEU A 161 0.11 10.78 -0.60
CA LEU A 161 -1.25 10.28 -0.46
C LEU A 161 -2.00 11.03 0.65
N PHE A 162 -1.37 11.18 1.81
CA PHE A 162 -1.98 11.83 2.96
C PHE A 162 -1.92 13.36 2.96
N ALA A 163 -1.09 13.97 2.11
CA ALA A 163 -1.16 15.40 1.82
C ALA A 163 -2.39 15.73 0.99
N ARG A 164 -2.83 14.82 0.12
CA ARG A 164 -4.00 14.99 -0.76
C ARG A 164 -5.31 14.49 -0.14
N PHE A 165 -5.28 13.38 0.59
CA PHE A 165 -6.47 12.70 1.09
C PHE A 165 -6.47 12.56 2.62
N GLU A 166 -7.68 12.52 3.20
CA GLU A 166 -7.84 12.40 4.65
C GLU A 166 -7.32 11.04 5.19
N ARG A 167 -6.31 11.10 6.06
CA ARG A 167 -5.72 9.95 6.76
C ARG A 167 -6.70 9.03 7.46
N ARG A 168 -7.89 9.49 7.82
CA ARG A 168 -8.84 8.74 8.65
C ARG A 168 -9.57 7.63 7.90
N ARG A 169 -9.64 7.68 6.56
CA ARG A 169 -10.44 6.71 5.77
C ARG A 169 -9.61 5.89 4.80
N VAL A 170 -8.36 6.29 4.60
CA VAL A 170 -7.40 5.62 3.73
C VAL A 170 -6.34 4.98 4.59
N LEU A 171 -6.05 3.70 4.33
CA LEU A 171 -4.97 2.98 4.98
C LEU A 171 -3.88 2.69 3.97
N PHE A 172 -2.64 2.83 4.39
CA PHE A 172 -1.46 2.56 3.59
C PHE A 172 -0.48 1.73 4.43
N THR A 173 0.11 0.70 3.83
CA THR A 173 1.21 -0.04 4.43
C THR A 173 2.15 -0.60 3.37
N THR A 174 3.30 -1.09 3.81
CA THR A 174 4.12 -2.02 3.03
C THR A 174 3.95 -3.40 3.62
N HIS A 175 3.71 -4.39 2.78
CA HIS A 175 3.50 -5.78 3.19
C HIS A 175 4.14 -6.71 2.16
N GLN A 176 5.00 -7.64 2.62
CA GLN A 176 5.74 -8.59 1.76
C GLN A 176 6.43 -7.93 0.55
N GLY A 177 7.07 -6.78 0.75
CA GLY A 177 7.75 -6.04 -0.33
C GLY A 177 6.83 -5.31 -1.33
N ARG A 178 5.53 -5.23 -1.03
CA ARG A 178 4.53 -4.54 -1.86
C ARG A 178 3.94 -3.37 -1.09
N MET A 179 3.63 -2.29 -1.80
CA MET A 179 2.83 -1.21 -1.22
C MET A 179 1.35 -1.55 -1.35
N VAL A 180 0.60 -1.39 -0.26
CA VAL A 180 -0.83 -1.69 -0.20
C VAL A 180 -1.59 -0.47 0.27
N CYS A 181 -2.57 -0.05 -0.53
CA CYS A 181 -3.48 1.04 -0.22
C CYS A 181 -4.92 0.52 -0.14
N ILE A 182 -5.62 0.83 0.93
CA ILE A 182 -7.01 0.43 1.17
C ILE A 182 -7.84 1.71 1.26
N ALA A 183 -8.90 1.79 0.46
CA ALA A 183 -9.81 2.92 0.42
C ALA A 183 -11.27 2.46 0.32
N PRO A 184 -12.24 3.31 0.71
CA PRO A 184 -13.65 3.07 0.43
C PRO A 184 -13.88 2.82 -1.07
N GLY A 185 -14.80 1.92 -1.39
CA GLY A 185 -15.04 1.46 -2.76
C GLY A 185 -15.60 2.54 -3.72
N ASP A 186 -16.09 3.65 -3.17
CA ASP A 186 -16.54 4.85 -3.89
C ASP A 186 -15.39 5.86 -4.16
N GLN A 187 -14.18 5.57 -3.70
CA GLN A 187 -12.99 6.44 -3.80
C GLN A 187 -11.92 5.84 -4.72
N ASP A 188 -12.28 5.57 -5.98
CA ASP A 188 -11.35 5.05 -6.99
C ASP A 188 -10.19 6.04 -7.29
N ASP A 189 -10.44 7.34 -7.13
CA ASP A 189 -9.46 8.41 -7.32
C ASP A 189 -8.28 8.31 -6.33
N VAL A 190 -8.53 7.87 -5.10
CA VAL A 190 -7.48 7.61 -4.09
C VAL A 190 -6.56 6.49 -4.57
N LEU A 191 -7.15 5.38 -5.03
CA LEU A 191 -6.40 4.19 -5.45
C LEU A 191 -5.63 4.44 -6.75
N ALA A 192 -6.23 5.16 -7.70
CA ALA A 192 -5.57 5.59 -8.93
C ALA A 192 -4.41 6.55 -8.64
N TYR A 193 -4.59 7.50 -7.71
CA TYR A 193 -3.51 8.39 -7.28
C TYR A 193 -2.36 7.62 -6.62
N PHE A 194 -2.67 6.70 -5.70
CA PHE A 194 -1.68 5.81 -5.10
C PHE A 194 -0.88 5.05 -6.17
N ALA A 195 -1.57 4.43 -7.14
CA ALA A 195 -0.92 3.68 -8.22
C ALA A 195 0.03 4.56 -9.04
N ALA A 196 -0.39 5.78 -9.39
CA ALA A 196 0.44 6.74 -10.12
C ALA A 196 1.68 7.16 -9.33
N ARG A 197 1.54 7.40 -8.01
CA ARG A 197 2.69 7.74 -7.14
C ARG A 197 3.63 6.56 -6.95
N ALA A 198 3.11 5.36 -6.78
CA ALA A 198 3.91 4.14 -6.68
C ALA A 198 4.72 3.90 -7.95
N HIS A 199 4.09 4.01 -9.12
CA HIS A 199 4.74 3.87 -10.42
C HIS A 199 5.88 4.90 -10.61
N ALA A 200 5.63 6.16 -10.25
CA ALA A 200 6.62 7.22 -10.35
C ALA A 200 7.78 7.08 -9.35
N ALA A 201 7.52 6.54 -8.16
CA ALA A 201 8.54 6.39 -7.11
C ALA A 201 9.48 5.22 -7.37
N ALA A 202 8.97 4.11 -7.92
CA ALA A 202 9.71 2.86 -8.11
C ALA A 202 9.83 2.48 -9.58
N ASP A 203 10.19 3.47 -10.42
CA ASP A 203 10.53 3.41 -11.85
C ASP A 203 10.06 2.13 -12.57
N GLY A 204 8.75 2.06 -12.84
CA GLY A 204 8.15 0.90 -13.49
C GLY A 204 7.36 -0.05 -12.58
N ALA A 205 7.19 0.28 -11.29
CA ALA A 205 6.29 -0.46 -10.42
C ALA A 205 4.88 -0.55 -11.02
N ARG A 206 4.31 -1.75 -10.94
CA ARG A 206 2.99 -2.07 -11.45
C ARG A 206 1.99 -2.09 -10.32
N ALA A 207 0.83 -1.50 -10.54
CA ALA A 207 -0.26 -1.52 -9.58
C ALA A 207 -1.49 -2.26 -10.14
N VAL A 208 -2.20 -2.97 -9.26
CA VAL A 208 -3.53 -3.50 -9.53
C VAL A 208 -4.52 -2.89 -8.54
N ILE A 209 -5.67 -2.45 -9.03
CA ILE A 209 -6.82 -2.04 -8.20
C ILE A 209 -7.85 -3.17 -8.21
N SER A 210 -8.24 -3.66 -7.03
CA SER A 210 -9.27 -4.67 -6.84
C SER A 210 -10.68 -4.11 -7.11
N ARG A 211 -11.66 -5.00 -7.19
CA ARG A 211 -13.06 -4.60 -7.11
C ARG A 211 -13.42 -4.25 -5.65
N PRO A 212 -14.39 -3.34 -5.43
CA PRO A 212 -14.86 -3.05 -4.10
C PRO A 212 -15.68 -4.21 -3.53
N ARG A 213 -15.44 -4.55 -2.25
CA ARG A 213 -16.15 -5.63 -1.55
C ARG A 213 -16.58 -5.20 -0.15
N PRO A 214 -17.75 -5.65 0.33
CA PRO A 214 -18.31 -5.22 1.61
C PRO A 214 -17.51 -5.73 2.82
N GLY A 215 -17.39 -4.88 3.84
CA GLY A 215 -16.85 -5.23 5.15
C GLY A 215 -15.34 -5.52 5.18
N LEU A 216 -14.85 -5.93 6.36
CA LEU A 216 -13.43 -6.21 6.60
C LEU A 216 -12.96 -7.48 5.85
N GLY A 217 -13.77 -8.53 5.82
CA GLY A 217 -13.48 -9.71 4.99
C GLY A 217 -13.39 -9.37 3.50
N GLY A 218 -14.13 -8.36 3.05
CA GLY A 218 -14.03 -7.82 1.69
C GLY A 218 -12.66 -7.22 1.38
N ILE A 219 -11.96 -6.64 2.36
CA ILE A 219 -10.60 -6.11 2.19
C ILE A 219 -9.61 -7.24 1.94
N VAL A 220 -9.67 -8.32 2.72
CA VAL A 220 -8.79 -9.48 2.54
C VAL A 220 -8.97 -10.08 1.16
N HIS A 221 -10.22 -10.30 0.76
CA HIS A 221 -10.51 -10.88 -0.55
C HIS A 221 -10.14 -9.92 -1.71
N SER A 222 -10.25 -8.61 -1.49
CA SER A 222 -9.80 -7.58 -2.43
C SER A 222 -8.28 -7.56 -2.58
N TYR A 223 -7.55 -7.75 -1.48
CA TYR A 223 -6.11 -7.88 -1.47
C TYR A 223 -5.65 -9.14 -2.23
N GLU A 224 -6.21 -10.30 -1.91
CA GLU A 224 -5.95 -11.57 -2.63
C GLU A 224 -6.26 -11.45 -4.13
N GLU A 225 -7.37 -10.80 -4.47
CA GLU A 225 -7.76 -10.55 -5.86
C GLU A 225 -6.73 -9.68 -6.61
N ALA A 226 -6.21 -8.62 -5.97
CA ALA A 226 -5.17 -7.79 -6.55
C ALA A 226 -3.85 -8.56 -6.73
N LEU A 227 -3.47 -9.41 -5.76
CA LEU A 227 -2.29 -10.27 -5.88
C LEU A 227 -2.42 -11.29 -7.02
N SER A 228 -3.57 -11.95 -7.11
CA SER A 228 -3.84 -12.91 -8.19
C SER A 228 -3.77 -12.24 -9.57
N ALA A 229 -4.28 -11.02 -9.69
CA ALA A 229 -4.19 -10.25 -10.93
C ALA A 229 -2.75 -9.81 -11.26
N LEU A 230 -1.90 -9.49 -10.28
CA LEU A 230 -0.47 -9.22 -10.49
C LEU A 230 0.24 -10.47 -11.07
N ASP A 231 0.05 -11.64 -10.45
CA ASP A 231 0.64 -12.91 -10.90
C ASP A 231 0.16 -13.29 -12.31
N VAL A 232 -1.14 -13.19 -12.58
CA VAL A 232 -1.70 -13.42 -13.92
C VAL A 232 -1.04 -12.49 -14.93
N ALA A 233 -1.01 -11.18 -14.65
CA ALA A 233 -0.44 -10.18 -15.55
C ALA A 233 1.03 -10.44 -15.86
N GLN A 234 1.81 -10.89 -14.87
CA GLN A 234 3.20 -11.29 -15.05
C GLN A 234 3.32 -12.49 -15.98
N ARG A 235 2.56 -13.56 -15.73
CA ARG A 235 2.60 -14.82 -16.52
C ARG A 235 2.23 -14.61 -17.99
N ILE A 236 1.24 -13.76 -18.26
CA ILE A 236 0.78 -13.49 -19.63
C ILE A 236 1.45 -12.26 -20.26
N GLY A 237 2.42 -11.65 -19.56
CA GLY A 237 3.26 -10.56 -20.08
C GLY A 237 2.47 -9.31 -20.46
N ILE A 238 1.41 -9.01 -19.70
CA ILE A 238 0.76 -7.68 -19.69
C ILE A 238 1.80 -6.69 -19.18
N ALA A 239 1.90 -5.51 -19.81
CA ALA A 239 2.96 -4.53 -19.56
C ALA A 239 2.44 -3.21 -18.98
N GLU A 240 1.11 -3.09 -18.86
CA GLU A 240 0.41 -1.91 -18.40
C GLU A 240 0.80 -1.61 -16.94
N PRO A 241 1.11 -0.34 -16.62
CA PRO A 241 1.57 0.05 -15.29
C PRO A 241 0.44 0.03 -14.25
N LEU A 242 -0.80 0.19 -14.68
CA LEU A 242 -1.99 0.13 -13.85
C LEU A 242 -3.00 -0.83 -14.48
N LEU A 243 -3.44 -1.79 -13.67
CA LEU A 243 -4.44 -2.78 -14.03
C LEU A 243 -5.63 -2.71 -13.09
N ARG A 244 -6.79 -3.14 -13.57
CA ARG A 244 -7.95 -3.40 -12.73
C ARG A 244 -8.21 -4.89 -12.65
N ALA A 245 -8.49 -5.41 -11.46
CA ALA A 245 -8.80 -6.82 -11.28
C ALA A 245 -10.07 -7.24 -12.05
N SER A 246 -11.01 -6.31 -12.27
CA SER A 246 -12.18 -6.52 -13.14
C SER A 246 -11.80 -6.98 -14.54
N ASP A 247 -10.70 -6.48 -15.06
CA ASP A 247 -10.25 -6.75 -16.43
C ASP A 247 -9.54 -8.11 -16.50
N MET A 248 -9.16 -8.67 -15.34
CA MET A 248 -8.48 -9.95 -15.21
C MET A 248 -9.42 -11.13 -14.94
N LEU A 249 -10.73 -10.88 -14.79
CA LEU A 249 -11.69 -11.92 -14.38
C LEU A 249 -11.75 -13.10 -15.34
N VAL A 250 -11.60 -12.86 -16.65
CA VAL A 250 -11.58 -13.95 -17.64
C VAL A 250 -10.45 -14.95 -17.36
N TYR A 251 -9.27 -14.47 -16.97
CA TYR A 251 -8.13 -15.32 -16.64
C TYR A 251 -8.39 -16.11 -15.35
N THR A 252 -9.03 -15.48 -14.36
CA THR A 252 -9.40 -16.19 -13.11
C THR A 252 -10.38 -17.32 -13.36
N VAL A 253 -11.32 -17.16 -14.30
CA VAL A 253 -12.27 -18.22 -14.68
C VAL A 253 -11.53 -19.38 -15.34
N VAL A 254 -10.61 -19.09 -16.26
CA VAL A 254 -9.78 -20.11 -16.94
C VAL A 254 -8.92 -20.88 -15.93
N LEU A 255 -8.43 -20.22 -14.89
CA LEU A 255 -7.58 -20.83 -13.86
C LEU A 255 -8.33 -21.64 -12.80
N ARG A 256 -9.66 -21.55 -12.72
CA ARG A 256 -10.44 -22.26 -11.68
C ARG A 256 -10.25 -23.77 -11.73
N ASP A 257 -10.19 -24.34 -12.93
CA ASP A 257 -9.91 -25.76 -13.14
C ASP A 257 -8.53 -25.93 -13.77
N ARG A 258 -7.50 -25.83 -12.93
CA ARG A 258 -6.11 -25.95 -13.35
C ARG A 258 -5.84 -27.29 -14.04
N GLN A 259 -6.47 -28.38 -13.58
CA GLN A 259 -6.24 -29.70 -14.16
C GLN A 259 -6.84 -29.78 -15.57
N ALA A 260 -8.07 -29.31 -15.76
CA ALA A 260 -8.66 -29.24 -17.10
C ALA A 260 -7.84 -28.34 -18.05
N LEU A 261 -7.24 -27.27 -17.53
CA LEU A 261 -6.35 -26.40 -18.31
C LEU A 261 -5.05 -27.12 -18.71
N VAL A 262 -4.44 -27.88 -17.79
CA VAL A 262 -3.27 -28.74 -18.06
C VAL A 262 -3.61 -29.76 -19.14
N ASP A 263 -4.73 -30.46 -18.99
CA ASP A 263 -5.17 -31.50 -19.94
C ASP A 263 -5.42 -30.89 -21.33
N LEU A 264 -6.07 -29.72 -21.41
CA LEU A 264 -6.26 -28.97 -22.66
C LEU A 264 -4.92 -28.62 -23.32
N VAL A 265 -3.96 -28.09 -22.55
CA VAL A 265 -2.63 -27.72 -23.05
C VAL A 265 -1.88 -28.95 -23.57
N HIS A 266 -1.89 -30.06 -22.83
CA HIS A 266 -1.24 -31.30 -23.26
C HIS A 266 -1.91 -31.92 -24.48
N ALA A 267 -3.24 -31.96 -24.53
CA ALA A 267 -3.98 -32.47 -25.68
C ALA A 267 -3.74 -31.64 -26.95
N THR A 268 -3.64 -30.31 -26.82
CA THR A 268 -3.48 -29.39 -27.96
C THR A 268 -2.02 -29.26 -28.41
N PHE A 269 -1.09 -29.10 -27.47
CA PHE A 269 0.31 -28.75 -27.75
C PHE A 269 1.33 -29.84 -27.44
N GLY A 270 0.91 -30.96 -26.84
CA GLY A 270 1.78 -32.13 -26.64
C GLY A 270 2.59 -32.53 -27.89
N PRO A 271 1.98 -32.59 -29.10
CA PRO A 271 2.71 -32.90 -30.32
C PRO A 271 3.85 -31.92 -30.66
N LEU A 272 3.77 -30.66 -30.21
CA LEU A 272 4.79 -29.64 -30.47
C LEU A 272 6.09 -29.89 -29.69
N LEU A 273 6.07 -30.71 -28.63
CA LEU A 273 7.28 -31.08 -27.88
C LEU A 273 8.30 -31.83 -28.76
N GLN A 274 7.81 -32.60 -29.74
CA GLN A 274 8.64 -33.36 -30.67
C GLN A 274 9.07 -32.55 -31.91
N ALA A 275 8.62 -31.30 -32.02
CA ALA A 275 8.99 -30.44 -33.13
C ALA A 275 10.45 -29.99 -33.01
N ARG A 276 11.14 -29.84 -34.14
CA ARG A 276 12.48 -29.26 -34.19
C ARG A 276 12.46 -27.85 -33.59
N GLY A 277 13.26 -27.61 -32.56
CA GLY A 277 13.28 -26.35 -31.80
C GLY A 277 12.31 -26.29 -30.62
N GLY A 278 11.60 -27.40 -30.33
CA GLY A 278 10.65 -27.51 -29.22
C GLY A 278 9.35 -26.74 -29.43
N ALA A 279 8.48 -26.77 -28.41
CA ALA A 279 7.16 -26.17 -28.51
C ALA A 279 7.12 -24.64 -28.33
N ARG A 280 8.13 -24.07 -27.63
CA ARG A 280 8.17 -22.65 -27.25
C ARG A 280 8.01 -21.69 -28.43
N PRO A 281 8.74 -21.83 -29.56
CA PRO A 281 8.60 -20.89 -30.69
C PRO A 281 7.20 -20.89 -31.31
N TYR A 282 6.50 -22.02 -31.26
CA TYR A 282 5.14 -22.14 -31.81
C TYR A 282 4.11 -21.48 -30.89
N ILE A 283 4.25 -21.63 -29.57
CA ILE A 283 3.41 -20.91 -28.60
C ILE A 283 3.63 -19.40 -28.70
N ASP A 284 4.88 -18.95 -28.76
CA ASP A 284 5.20 -17.52 -28.90
C ASP A 284 4.58 -16.95 -30.20
N THR A 285 4.55 -17.77 -31.25
CA THR A 285 3.92 -17.42 -32.52
C THR A 285 2.41 -17.29 -32.40
N LEU A 286 1.74 -18.26 -31.76
CA LEU A 286 0.30 -18.19 -31.51
C LEU A 286 -0.07 -17.01 -30.61
N ALA A 287 0.71 -16.76 -29.55
CA ALA A 287 0.50 -15.65 -28.64
C ALA A 287 0.58 -14.30 -29.37
N ALA A 288 1.59 -14.10 -30.22
CA ALA A 288 1.71 -12.90 -31.04
C ALA A 288 0.61 -12.81 -32.11
N TYR A 289 0.24 -13.94 -32.72
CA TYR A 289 -0.80 -14.00 -33.75
C TYR A 289 -2.16 -13.60 -33.18
N PHE A 290 -2.59 -14.20 -32.08
CA PHE A 290 -3.84 -13.83 -31.41
C PHE A 290 -3.78 -12.42 -30.80
N GLY A 291 -2.64 -12.03 -30.22
CA GLY A 291 -2.45 -10.69 -29.64
C GLY A 291 -2.44 -9.55 -30.65
N THR A 292 -2.35 -9.85 -31.95
CA THR A 292 -2.45 -8.87 -33.05
C THR A 292 -3.77 -8.99 -33.81
N GLY A 293 -4.78 -9.65 -33.23
CA GLY A 293 -6.09 -9.83 -33.86
C GLY A 293 -6.07 -10.76 -35.07
N CYS A 294 -5.16 -11.73 -35.11
CA CYS A 294 -4.95 -12.66 -36.23
C CYS A 294 -4.43 -11.98 -37.51
N VAL A 295 -3.82 -10.80 -37.41
CA VAL A 295 -3.26 -10.05 -38.55
C VAL A 295 -1.82 -10.50 -38.85
N ALA A 296 -1.66 -11.37 -39.84
CA ALA A 296 -0.37 -12.00 -40.16
C ALA A 296 0.78 -11.01 -40.43
N ALA A 297 0.52 -9.91 -41.15
CA ALA A 297 1.55 -8.91 -41.42
C ALA A 297 2.08 -8.26 -40.14
N GLU A 298 1.18 -7.92 -39.22
CA GLU A 298 1.51 -7.29 -37.94
C GLU A 298 2.20 -8.28 -36.99
N THR A 299 1.73 -9.53 -36.95
CA THR A 299 2.39 -10.60 -36.20
C THR A 299 3.83 -10.82 -36.68
N ALA A 300 4.04 -10.86 -38.00
CA ALA A 300 5.37 -11.10 -38.59
C ALA A 300 6.32 -9.96 -38.22
N ARG A 301 5.85 -8.70 -38.30
CA ARG A 301 6.59 -7.52 -37.85
C ARG A 301 6.98 -7.61 -36.37
N ARG A 302 6.03 -7.96 -35.49
CA ARG A 302 6.25 -8.10 -34.04
C ARG A 302 7.27 -9.19 -33.68
N LEU A 303 7.31 -10.27 -34.47
CA LEU A 303 8.26 -11.39 -34.28
C LEU A 303 9.56 -11.24 -35.06
N SER A 304 9.76 -10.12 -35.78
CA SER A 304 10.91 -9.92 -36.69
C SER A 304 11.05 -11.05 -37.74
N LEU A 305 9.92 -11.50 -38.30
CA LEU A 305 9.83 -12.53 -39.34
C LEU A 305 9.30 -11.95 -40.66
N SER A 306 9.57 -12.63 -41.77
CA SER A 306 8.80 -12.40 -43.00
C SER A 306 7.40 -12.99 -42.88
N VAL A 307 6.43 -12.40 -43.58
CA VAL A 307 5.04 -12.94 -43.63
C VAL A 307 5.03 -14.39 -44.10
N ARG A 308 5.87 -14.74 -45.09
CA ARG A 308 6.01 -16.13 -45.56
C ARG A 308 6.49 -17.08 -44.46
N ALA A 309 7.49 -16.67 -43.67
CA ALA A 309 7.99 -17.49 -42.56
C ALA A 309 6.93 -17.67 -41.47
N LEU A 310 6.14 -16.63 -41.18
CA LEU A 310 5.01 -16.74 -40.26
C LEU A 310 3.95 -17.72 -40.79
N THR A 311 3.50 -17.55 -42.03
CA THR A 311 2.48 -18.44 -42.64
C THR A 311 2.95 -19.89 -42.65
N TYR A 312 4.23 -20.12 -42.97
CA TYR A 312 4.83 -21.45 -42.86
C TYR A 312 4.74 -22.01 -41.43
N ARG A 313 5.07 -21.19 -40.42
CA ARG A 313 5.02 -21.62 -39.01
C ARG A 313 3.60 -21.91 -38.54
N LEU A 314 2.61 -21.11 -38.94
CA LEU A 314 1.19 -21.37 -38.68
C LEU A 314 0.69 -22.65 -39.37
N GLY A 315 1.08 -22.87 -40.63
CA GLY A 315 0.80 -24.12 -41.34
C GLY A 315 1.42 -25.33 -40.65
N ARG A 316 2.65 -25.18 -40.14
CA ARG A 316 3.34 -26.24 -39.40
C ARG A 316 2.66 -26.56 -38.06
N ILE A 317 2.11 -25.57 -37.36
CA ILE A 317 1.27 -25.79 -36.17
C ILE A 317 0.08 -26.67 -36.52
N HIS A 318 -0.61 -26.36 -37.63
CA HIS A 318 -1.73 -27.17 -38.09
C HIS A 318 -1.31 -28.61 -38.42
N THR A 319 -0.21 -28.80 -39.16
CA THR A 319 0.29 -30.15 -39.48
C THR A 319 0.65 -30.96 -38.23
N LEU A 320 1.18 -30.33 -37.19
CA LEU A 320 1.63 -31.02 -35.98
C LEU A 320 0.51 -31.28 -34.97
N THR A 321 -0.43 -30.33 -34.83
CA THR A 321 -1.46 -30.37 -33.78
C THR A 321 -2.83 -30.81 -34.27
N GLY A 322 -3.07 -30.80 -35.59
CA GLY A 322 -4.39 -30.97 -36.18
C GLY A 322 -5.27 -29.72 -36.13
N PHE A 323 -4.97 -28.75 -35.27
CA PHE A 323 -5.74 -27.51 -35.13
C PHE A 323 -5.23 -26.41 -36.05
N SER A 324 -6.11 -25.84 -36.86
CA SER A 324 -5.76 -24.76 -37.79
C SER A 324 -5.90 -23.38 -37.12
N PRO A 325 -4.83 -22.56 -37.04
CA PRO A 325 -4.91 -21.21 -36.45
C PRO A 325 -5.77 -20.22 -37.24
N VAL A 326 -6.11 -20.52 -38.48
CA VAL A 326 -6.94 -19.64 -39.34
C VAL A 326 -8.41 -20.08 -39.36
N ASP A 327 -8.71 -21.30 -38.92
CA ASP A 327 -10.07 -21.83 -38.84
C ASP A 327 -10.80 -21.33 -37.58
N PRO A 328 -11.96 -20.67 -37.69
CA PRO A 328 -12.68 -20.11 -36.55
C PRO A 328 -12.99 -21.09 -35.41
N GLN A 329 -13.31 -22.35 -35.72
CA GLN A 329 -13.66 -23.34 -34.69
C GLN A 329 -12.42 -23.79 -33.92
N HIS A 330 -11.32 -24.08 -34.62
CA HIS A 330 -10.05 -24.43 -34.00
C HIS A 330 -9.37 -23.27 -33.26
N ARG A 331 -9.60 -22.03 -33.70
CA ARG A 331 -9.00 -20.83 -33.09
C ARG A 331 -9.30 -20.70 -31.61
N TYR A 332 -10.54 -20.95 -31.18
CA TYR A 332 -10.90 -20.81 -29.77
C TYR A 332 -10.10 -21.79 -28.89
N THR A 333 -9.99 -23.05 -29.32
CA THR A 333 -9.17 -24.07 -28.65
C THR A 333 -7.71 -23.66 -28.59
N LEU A 334 -7.14 -23.25 -29.73
CA LEU A 334 -5.73 -22.81 -29.79
C LEU A 334 -5.46 -21.58 -28.93
N GLN A 335 -6.38 -20.61 -28.91
CA GLN A 335 -6.22 -19.39 -28.13
C GLN A 335 -6.30 -19.68 -26.63
N THR A 336 -7.26 -20.52 -26.21
CA THR A 336 -7.41 -20.94 -24.82
C THR A 336 -6.22 -21.79 -24.36
N ALA A 337 -5.77 -22.74 -25.17
CA ALA A 337 -4.57 -23.53 -24.89
C ALA A 337 -3.31 -22.64 -24.85
N THR A 338 -3.18 -21.64 -25.73
CA THR A 338 -2.06 -20.68 -25.71
C THR A 338 -2.05 -19.89 -24.42
N LEU A 339 -3.22 -19.41 -23.99
CA LEU A 339 -3.36 -18.72 -22.72
C LEU A 339 -3.00 -19.64 -21.54
N GLY A 340 -3.51 -20.87 -21.53
CA GLY A 340 -3.21 -21.87 -20.51
C GLY A 340 -1.72 -22.20 -20.43
N ALA A 341 -1.07 -22.41 -21.57
CA ALA A 341 0.36 -22.70 -21.63
C ALA A 341 1.20 -21.57 -21.02
N ARG A 342 0.84 -20.30 -21.27
CA ARG A 342 1.52 -19.14 -20.65
C ARG A 342 1.27 -19.05 -19.15
N LEU A 343 0.03 -19.25 -18.72
CA LEU A 343 -0.35 -19.25 -17.31
C LEU A 343 0.30 -20.37 -16.51
N LEU A 344 0.53 -21.54 -17.13
CA LEU A 344 1.15 -22.71 -16.50
C LEU A 344 2.68 -22.73 -16.63
N GLY A 345 3.29 -21.80 -17.37
CA GLY A 345 4.74 -21.81 -17.65
C GLY A 345 5.20 -22.92 -18.60
N TRP A 346 4.27 -23.62 -19.26
CA TRP A 346 4.55 -24.71 -20.20
C TRP A 346 5.38 -24.22 -21.42
N PRO A 347 6.31 -25.00 -22.00
CA PRO A 347 6.62 -26.42 -21.74
C PRO A 347 7.66 -26.68 -20.64
N ALA A 348 8.14 -25.65 -19.93
CA ALA A 348 9.04 -25.89 -18.81
C ALA A 348 8.23 -26.47 -17.63
N PRO A 349 8.75 -27.47 -16.88
CA PRO A 349 8.11 -27.89 -15.65
C PRO A 349 8.14 -26.73 -14.65
N GLU A 350 7.05 -26.56 -13.91
CA GLU A 350 6.98 -25.72 -12.72
C GLU A 350 8.14 -26.14 -11.79
N PRO A 351 8.96 -25.22 -11.26
CA PRO A 351 9.93 -25.60 -10.23
C PRO A 351 9.16 -26.24 -9.08
N ALA A 352 9.59 -27.43 -8.64
CA ALA A 352 8.97 -28.15 -7.54
C ALA A 352 8.81 -27.21 -6.33
N PRO A 353 7.70 -27.29 -5.57
CA PRO A 353 7.57 -26.50 -4.35
C PRO A 353 8.78 -26.83 -3.47
N ALA A 354 9.50 -25.79 -3.03
CA ALA A 354 10.53 -25.95 -2.03
C ALA A 354 9.86 -26.60 -0.81
N THR A 355 10.14 -27.89 -0.59
CA THR A 355 9.84 -28.57 0.65
C THR A 355 10.54 -27.79 1.76
N GLY A 356 9.77 -27.02 2.51
CA GLY A 356 10.13 -26.40 3.78
C GLY A 356 9.42 -27.12 4.90
#